data_AF-A0A7S1BVZ4-F1
#
_entry.id   AF-A0A7S1BVZ4-F1
#
_cell.length_a   1.000
_cell.length_b   1.000
_cell.length_c   1.000
_cell.angle_alpha   90.00
_cell.angle_beta   90.00
_cell.angle_gamma   90.00
#
_symmetry.space_group_name_H-M   'P 1'
#
loop_
_entity.id
_entity.type
_entity.pdbx_description
1 polymer ?
#
loop_
_entity_poly.entity_id
_entity_poly.type
_entity_poly.pdbx_seq_one_letter_code
_entity_poly.pdbx_strand_id
1 'polypeptide(L)'
;MGGRRPSWYSGSTPQLIKEDGRRMGESMDIVRYISESFFDGNDGLYPDGVVERTISKFRDIFPKRTRPSSRSAFLFTSMGGPVSRADFDRTLRDADEMIAQNRSEKERRAGSEAVGPFLAGTSRPTAADVAYVPFLERYAAQLPLLHEGLDPRNAYPHLKSWYEAMDSVPSYISRVKGCDVSWGRVLGQVGFGNAGAPPHILTNDRDESDPVDEKRWTAEYLVDEGAMKCWEVYAEGGGVATTPWGEAAARIVQNRIGLVKDMSKFMKIDEKISDEALRVAA
;
A
#
# COMPACT_ATOMS: atom_id res chain seq x y z
N MET A 1 16.35 14.70 2.41
CA MET A 1 15.92 15.65 1.35
C MET A 1 15.29 14.84 0.23
N GLY A 2 14.06 15.17 -0.21
CA GLY A 2 13.45 14.49 -1.36
C GLY A 2 14.19 14.83 -2.65
N GLY A 3 14.42 13.83 -3.52
CA GLY A 3 15.02 14.05 -4.83
C GLY A 3 14.25 15.11 -5.63
N ARG A 4 14.95 15.90 -6.45
CA ARG A 4 14.29 16.83 -7.37
C ARG A 4 13.40 16.01 -8.31
N ARG A 5 12.14 16.43 -8.45
CA ARG A 5 11.21 15.86 -9.43
C ARG A 5 11.87 15.87 -10.82
N PRO A 6 11.80 14.78 -11.60
CA PRO A 6 12.33 14.76 -12.95
C PRO A 6 11.75 15.90 -13.80
N SER A 7 12.52 16.45 -14.73
CA SER A 7 12.10 17.60 -15.56
C SER A 7 10.86 17.32 -16.42
N TRP A 8 10.61 16.05 -16.74
CA TRP A 8 9.42 15.59 -17.45
C TRP A 8 8.17 15.45 -16.55
N TYR A 9 8.34 15.53 -15.23
CA TYR A 9 7.26 15.38 -14.26
C TYR A 9 6.78 16.74 -13.74
N SER A 10 5.54 17.10 -14.08
CA SER A 10 4.83 18.28 -13.58
C SER A 10 3.47 17.89 -12.97
N GLY A 11 3.05 18.54 -11.87
CA GLY A 11 1.74 18.30 -11.21
C GLY A 11 1.77 17.42 -9.94
N SER A 12 0.60 16.89 -9.56
CA SER A 12 0.37 15.94 -8.45
C SER A 12 0.44 14.48 -8.93
N THR A 13 0.76 13.54 -8.04
CA THR A 13 0.67 12.09 -8.30
C THR A 13 -0.60 11.54 -7.65
N PRO A 14 -1.21 10.48 -8.20
CA PRO A 14 -0.88 9.81 -9.47
C PRO A 14 -1.29 10.64 -10.71
N GLN A 15 -0.77 10.29 -11.89
CA GLN A 15 -1.26 10.83 -13.17
C GLN A 15 -1.45 9.71 -14.19
N LEU A 16 -2.51 9.83 -14.98
CA LEU A 16 -2.78 8.98 -16.15
C LEU A 16 -2.90 9.88 -17.39
N ILE A 17 -2.31 9.45 -18.50
CA ILE A 17 -2.54 10.03 -19.83
C ILE A 17 -3.46 9.06 -20.57
N LYS A 18 -4.65 9.54 -20.97
CA LYS A 18 -5.60 8.78 -21.77
C LYS A 18 -5.10 8.61 -23.21
N GLU A 19 -5.74 7.72 -23.97
CA GLU A 19 -5.47 7.54 -25.40
C GLU A 19 -5.66 8.82 -26.23
N ASP A 20 -6.60 9.69 -25.81
CA ASP A 20 -6.85 11.00 -26.43
C ASP A 20 -5.82 12.09 -26.04
N GLY A 21 -4.80 11.72 -25.28
CA GLY A 21 -3.74 12.62 -24.79
C GLY A 21 -4.13 13.48 -23.58
N ARG A 22 -5.38 13.39 -23.08
CA ARG A 22 -5.80 14.15 -21.89
C ARG A 22 -5.19 13.57 -20.62
N ARG A 23 -4.81 14.47 -19.71
CA ARG A 23 -4.26 14.12 -18.39
C ARG A 23 -5.36 14.03 -17.34
N MET A 24 -5.28 13.00 -16.50
CA MET A 24 -6.03 12.88 -15.25
C MET A 24 -5.08 12.81 -14.07
N GLY A 25 -5.41 13.50 -12.98
CA GLY A 25 -4.57 13.59 -11.79
C GLY A 25 -5.27 13.24 -10.47
N GLU A 26 -6.59 13.00 -10.48
CA GLU A 26 -7.32 12.57 -9.30
C GLU A 26 -7.36 11.04 -9.25
N SER A 27 -6.95 10.48 -8.11
CA SER A 27 -6.70 9.04 -7.94
C SER A 27 -7.96 8.20 -8.15
N MET A 28 -9.09 8.61 -7.58
CA MET A 28 -10.33 7.86 -7.71
C MET A 28 -11.01 8.06 -9.06
N ASP A 29 -10.75 9.18 -9.75
CA ASP A 29 -11.18 9.35 -11.14
C ASP A 29 -10.41 8.41 -12.07
N ILE A 30 -9.10 8.20 -11.78
CA ILE A 30 -8.29 7.21 -12.50
C ILE A 30 -8.83 5.80 -12.28
N VAL A 31 -9.12 5.42 -11.03
CA VAL A 31 -9.70 4.11 -10.73
C VAL A 31 -11.05 3.91 -11.43
N ARG A 32 -11.92 4.92 -11.41
CA ARG A 32 -13.20 4.90 -12.13
C ARG A 32 -13.01 4.75 -13.63
N TYR A 33 -12.16 5.56 -14.23
CA TYR A 33 -11.88 5.49 -15.66
C TYR A 33 -11.35 4.11 -16.06
N ILE A 34 -10.42 3.53 -15.30
CA ILE A 34 -9.90 2.19 -15.58
C ILE A 34 -11.03 1.17 -15.48
N SER A 35 -11.85 1.23 -14.42
CA SER A 35 -12.99 0.34 -14.24
C SER A 35 -14.01 0.42 -15.37
N GLU A 36 -14.30 1.62 -15.87
CA GLU A 36 -15.32 1.83 -16.91
C GLU A 36 -14.79 1.55 -18.33
N SER A 37 -13.47 1.67 -18.54
CA SER A 37 -12.87 1.54 -19.88
C SER A 37 -12.34 0.14 -20.18
N PHE A 38 -12.00 -0.65 -19.16
CA PHE A 38 -11.28 -1.92 -19.34
C PHE A 38 -11.96 -3.13 -18.68
N PHE A 39 -13.09 -2.95 -18.01
CA PHE A 39 -13.85 -4.04 -17.41
C PHE A 39 -15.28 -4.07 -17.97
N ASP A 40 -15.79 -5.27 -18.24
CA ASP A 40 -17.15 -5.46 -18.75
C ASP A 40 -18.13 -5.80 -17.63
N GLY A 41 -19.31 -5.18 -17.66
CA GLY A 41 -20.44 -5.54 -16.81
C GLY A 41 -20.14 -5.53 -15.30
N ASN A 42 -20.38 -6.66 -14.63
CA ASN A 42 -20.24 -6.80 -13.17
C ASN A 42 -18.81 -7.07 -12.70
N ASP A 43 -17.83 -7.13 -13.62
CA ASP A 43 -16.41 -7.33 -13.28
C ASP A 43 -15.68 -6.02 -12.95
N GLY A 44 -16.35 -4.89 -13.11
CA GLY A 44 -15.85 -3.58 -12.70
C GLY A 44 -15.71 -3.43 -11.18
N LEU A 45 -14.93 -2.41 -10.79
CA LEU A 45 -14.63 -2.08 -9.39
C LEU A 45 -15.78 -1.32 -8.69
N TYR A 46 -16.87 -0.99 -9.39
CA TYR A 46 -18.00 -0.18 -8.89
C TYR A 46 -19.34 -0.93 -8.89
N PRO A 47 -19.51 -2.02 -8.12
CA PRO A 47 -20.79 -2.71 -8.04
C PRO A 47 -21.84 -1.85 -7.32
N ASP A 48 -23.09 -1.87 -7.82
CA ASP A 48 -24.34 -1.49 -7.13
C ASP A 48 -24.32 -0.15 -6.33
N GLY A 49 -23.51 0.83 -6.74
CA GLY A 49 -23.35 2.12 -6.06
C GLY A 49 -22.96 2.03 -4.58
N VAL A 50 -22.42 0.89 -4.13
CA VAL A 50 -22.01 0.69 -2.72
C VAL A 50 -20.63 1.28 -2.46
N VAL A 51 -19.81 1.44 -3.49
CA VAL A 51 -18.44 1.93 -3.39
C VAL A 51 -18.37 3.34 -2.84
N GLU A 52 -19.11 4.29 -3.41
CA GLU A 52 -19.07 5.69 -2.99
C GLU A 52 -19.52 5.85 -1.54
N ARG A 53 -20.57 5.10 -1.14
CA ARG A 53 -21.04 5.05 0.24
C ARG A 53 -19.96 4.49 1.17
N THR A 54 -19.32 3.39 0.78
CA THR A 54 -18.25 2.75 1.56
C THR A 54 -17.05 3.68 1.71
N ILE A 55 -16.64 4.35 0.64
CA ILE A 55 -15.55 5.32 0.67
C ILE A 55 -15.89 6.48 1.59
N SER A 56 -17.09 7.05 1.48
CA SER A 56 -17.51 8.14 2.37
C SER A 56 -17.55 7.69 3.82
N LYS A 57 -18.16 6.53 4.12
CA LYS A 57 -18.21 5.98 5.48
C LYS A 57 -16.81 5.80 6.05
N PHE A 58 -15.89 5.17 5.31
CA PHE A 58 -14.53 4.94 5.80
C PHE A 58 -13.78 6.25 6.04
N ARG A 59 -13.94 7.25 5.16
CA ARG A 59 -13.38 8.59 5.40
C ARG A 59 -13.89 9.20 6.71
N ASP A 60 -15.17 9.02 7.02
CA ASP A 60 -15.82 9.65 8.16
C ASP A 60 -15.46 8.98 9.51
N ILE A 61 -14.85 7.80 9.48
CA ILE A 61 -14.28 7.09 10.66
C ILE A 61 -13.00 7.78 11.18
N PHE A 62 -12.33 8.57 10.35
CA PHE A 62 -11.09 9.22 10.76
C PHE A 62 -11.32 10.26 11.86
N PRO A 63 -10.37 10.39 12.81
CA PRO A 63 -10.47 11.44 13.83
C PRO A 63 -10.48 12.79 13.13
N LYS A 64 -11.42 13.66 13.53
CA LYS A 64 -11.50 15.01 12.98
C LYS A 64 -10.20 15.77 13.25
N ARG A 65 -9.87 16.70 12.35
CA ARG A 65 -8.64 17.51 12.44
C ARG A 65 -7.37 16.67 12.45
N THR A 66 -7.37 15.52 11.78
CA THR A 66 -6.14 14.81 11.41
C THR A 66 -5.78 15.14 9.98
N ARG A 67 -4.51 14.94 9.63
CA ARG A 67 -4.03 15.12 8.26
C ARG A 67 -3.29 13.89 7.77
N PRO A 68 -3.42 13.54 6.48
CA PRO A 68 -2.59 12.50 5.92
C PRO A 68 -1.15 12.94 5.79
N SER A 69 -0.24 11.97 6.00
CA SER A 69 1.19 12.12 5.80
C SER A 69 1.64 11.16 4.71
N SER A 70 2.67 11.56 3.96
CA SER A 70 3.33 10.67 3.00
C SER A 70 3.96 9.44 3.65
N ARG A 71 4.17 9.50 4.98
CA ARG A 71 4.79 8.44 5.78
C ARG A 71 3.80 7.59 6.56
N SER A 72 2.58 8.09 6.73
CA SER A 72 1.48 7.33 7.33
C SER A 72 0.18 8.07 7.14
N ALA A 73 -0.91 7.33 7.04
CA ALA A 73 -2.10 7.89 6.47
C ALA A 73 -2.88 8.84 7.39
N PHE A 74 -2.76 8.78 8.73
CA PHE A 74 -3.21 9.84 9.67
C PHE A 74 -2.45 9.83 11.02
N LEU A 75 -1.13 10.05 11.01
CA LEU A 75 -0.33 10.07 12.24
C LEU A 75 -0.47 11.35 13.09
N PHE A 76 -0.90 12.46 12.50
CA PHE A 76 -0.84 13.77 13.16
C PHE A 76 -2.17 14.50 13.14
N THR A 77 -2.42 15.18 14.24
CA THR A 77 -3.39 16.26 14.32
C THR A 77 -2.98 17.41 13.39
N SER A 78 -3.94 18.25 13.02
CA SER A 78 -3.72 19.44 12.21
C SER A 78 -2.78 20.45 12.89
N MET A 79 -2.63 20.35 14.22
CA MET A 79 -1.73 21.18 15.04
C MET A 79 -0.31 20.60 15.15
N GLY A 80 -0.04 19.44 14.53
CA GLY A 80 1.30 18.85 14.46
C GLY A 80 1.65 17.86 15.57
N GLY A 81 0.78 17.65 16.56
CA GLY A 81 0.95 16.59 17.56
C GLY A 81 0.52 15.21 17.04
N PRO A 82 1.10 14.10 17.54
CA PRO A 82 0.68 12.77 17.17
C PRO A 82 -0.78 12.49 17.57
N VAL A 83 -1.44 11.62 16.82
CA VAL A 83 -2.77 11.10 17.16
C VAL A 83 -2.65 10.13 18.34
N SER A 84 -3.65 10.12 19.23
CA SER A 84 -3.61 9.27 20.42
C SER A 84 -3.83 7.78 20.07
N ARG A 85 -3.30 6.87 20.89
CA ARG A 85 -3.58 5.43 20.77
C ARG A 85 -5.09 5.15 20.74
N ALA A 86 -5.86 5.84 21.59
CA ALA A 86 -7.31 5.67 21.68
C ALA A 86 -8.03 6.06 20.40
N ASP A 87 -7.54 7.08 19.68
CA ASP A 87 -8.08 7.48 18.38
C ASP A 87 -7.80 6.44 17.30
N PHE A 88 -6.60 5.86 17.26
CA PHE A 88 -6.30 4.77 16.32
C PHE A 88 -7.14 3.53 16.61
N ASP A 89 -7.24 3.14 17.89
CA ASP A 89 -8.06 2.01 18.33
C ASP A 89 -9.54 2.21 17.94
N ARG A 90 -10.09 3.41 18.17
CA ARG A 90 -11.44 3.77 17.70
C ARG A 90 -11.56 3.63 16.18
N THR A 91 -10.64 4.20 15.42
CA THR A 91 -10.65 4.11 13.94
C THR A 91 -10.63 2.66 13.45
N LEU A 92 -9.86 1.78 14.08
CA LEU A 92 -9.82 0.37 13.72
C LEU A 92 -11.11 -0.37 14.11
N ARG A 93 -11.68 -0.09 15.29
CA ARG A 93 -13.00 -0.65 15.69
C ARG A 93 -14.10 -0.24 14.73
N ASP A 94 -14.20 1.05 14.46
CA ASP A 94 -15.23 1.60 13.58
C ASP A 94 -15.08 1.03 12.14
N ALA A 95 -13.85 0.82 11.66
CA ALA A 95 -13.60 0.16 10.38
C ALA A 95 -14.01 -1.32 10.38
N ASP A 96 -13.70 -2.06 11.45
CA ASP A 96 -14.14 -3.45 11.64
C ASP A 96 -15.68 -3.56 11.63
N GLU A 97 -16.35 -2.70 12.39
CA GLU A 97 -17.81 -2.63 12.45
C GLU A 97 -18.42 -2.23 11.11
N MET A 98 -17.79 -1.30 10.37
CA MET A 98 -18.26 -0.92 9.04
C MET A 98 -18.23 -2.11 8.07
N ILE A 99 -17.17 -2.92 8.09
CA ILE A 99 -17.09 -4.14 7.27
C ILE A 99 -18.20 -5.11 7.67
N ALA A 100 -18.40 -5.34 8.97
CA ALA A 100 -19.47 -6.20 9.49
C ALA A 100 -20.87 -5.77 9.01
N GLN A 101 -21.15 -4.45 9.08
CA GLN A 101 -22.41 -3.87 8.64
C GLN A 101 -22.61 -4.01 7.13
N ASN A 102 -21.58 -3.72 6.33
CA ASN A 102 -21.66 -3.84 4.87
C ASN A 102 -21.88 -5.30 4.44
N ARG A 103 -21.24 -6.26 5.11
CA ARG A 103 -21.47 -7.70 4.90
C ARG A 103 -22.92 -8.10 5.18
N SER A 104 -23.44 -7.71 6.35
CA SER A 104 -24.83 -7.99 6.74
C SER A 104 -25.83 -7.36 5.76
N GLU A 105 -25.57 -6.14 5.30
CA GLU A 105 -26.42 -5.47 4.31
C GLU A 105 -26.38 -6.17 2.95
N LYS A 106 -25.20 -6.62 2.50
CA LYS A 106 -25.05 -7.37 1.24
C LYS A 106 -25.74 -8.72 1.33
N GLU A 107 -25.59 -9.44 2.43
CA GLU A 107 -26.25 -10.74 2.66
C GLU A 107 -27.78 -10.62 2.54
N ARG A 108 -28.35 -9.60 3.19
CA ARG A 108 -29.80 -9.34 3.15
C ARG A 108 -30.32 -8.97 1.75
N ARG A 109 -29.48 -8.38 0.89
CA ARG A 109 -29.89 -7.90 -0.45
C ARG A 109 -29.61 -8.87 -1.57
N ALA A 110 -28.52 -9.62 -1.50
CA ALA A 110 -27.98 -10.39 -2.62
C ALA A 110 -27.72 -11.88 -2.28
N GLY A 111 -28.03 -12.31 -1.05
CA GLY A 111 -27.76 -13.67 -0.58
C GLY A 111 -26.29 -13.89 -0.19
N SER A 112 -25.99 -15.07 0.35
CA SER A 112 -24.69 -15.39 0.95
C SER A 112 -23.54 -15.49 -0.06
N GLU A 113 -23.81 -15.88 -1.31
CA GLU A 113 -22.78 -16.09 -2.34
C GLU A 113 -22.12 -14.77 -2.81
N ALA A 114 -22.83 -13.65 -2.66
CA ALA A 114 -22.33 -12.32 -3.02
C ALA A 114 -21.57 -11.63 -1.88
N VAL A 115 -21.53 -12.25 -0.70
CA VAL A 115 -20.93 -11.68 0.53
C VAL A 115 -19.48 -12.08 0.61
N GLY A 116 -18.65 -11.15 1.06
CA GLY A 116 -17.27 -11.46 1.37
C GLY A 116 -16.60 -10.44 2.27
N PRO A 117 -15.30 -10.62 2.51
CA PRO A 117 -14.57 -9.89 3.53
C PRO A 117 -14.13 -8.48 3.10
N PHE A 118 -14.38 -8.08 1.84
CA PHE A 118 -13.94 -6.80 1.31
C PHE A 118 -14.73 -5.62 1.89
N LEU A 119 -14.20 -4.39 1.79
CA LEU A 119 -14.75 -3.22 2.48
C LEU A 119 -16.23 -2.97 2.15
N ALA A 120 -16.65 -3.24 0.93
CA ALA A 120 -18.04 -3.10 0.47
C ALA A 120 -18.94 -4.29 0.85
N GLY A 121 -18.45 -5.26 1.62
CA GLY A 121 -19.13 -6.50 1.99
C GLY A 121 -19.25 -7.51 0.86
N THR A 122 -18.51 -7.31 -0.24
CA THR A 122 -18.56 -8.11 -1.47
C THR A 122 -17.59 -9.30 -1.42
N SER A 123 -17.83 -10.31 -2.27
CA SER A 123 -16.95 -11.47 -2.46
C SER A 123 -15.68 -11.18 -3.27
N ARG A 124 -15.58 -10.00 -3.92
CA ARG A 124 -14.42 -9.53 -4.68
C ARG A 124 -14.00 -8.12 -4.25
N PRO A 125 -12.72 -7.73 -4.41
CA PRO A 125 -12.26 -6.36 -4.16
C PRO A 125 -13.02 -5.35 -5.02
N THR A 126 -13.22 -4.16 -4.47
CA THR A 126 -13.87 -3.03 -5.15
C THR A 126 -12.96 -1.81 -5.13
N ALA A 127 -13.39 -0.72 -5.78
CA ALA A 127 -12.70 0.55 -5.72
C ALA A 127 -12.64 1.12 -4.28
N ALA A 128 -13.49 0.67 -3.35
CA ALA A 128 -13.36 1.02 -1.94
C ALA A 128 -12.10 0.41 -1.33
N ASP A 129 -11.80 -0.86 -1.62
CA ASP A 129 -10.58 -1.54 -1.19
C ASP A 129 -9.34 -0.86 -1.80
N VAL A 130 -9.40 -0.51 -3.09
CA VAL A 130 -8.31 0.23 -3.77
C VAL A 130 -8.04 1.59 -3.11
N ALA A 131 -9.10 2.30 -2.68
CA ALA A 131 -8.96 3.61 -2.05
C ALA A 131 -8.23 3.53 -0.69
N TYR A 132 -8.47 2.47 0.09
CA TYR A 132 -8.00 2.37 1.48
C TYR A 132 -6.93 1.31 1.74
N VAL A 133 -6.59 0.46 0.77
CA VAL A 133 -5.48 -0.48 0.92
C VAL A 133 -4.16 0.20 1.28
N PRO A 134 -3.76 1.37 0.71
CA PRO A 134 -2.50 2.01 1.09
C PRO A 134 -2.52 2.52 2.53
N PHE A 135 -3.72 2.79 3.07
CA PHE A 135 -3.93 3.22 4.44
C PHE A 135 -3.81 2.04 5.40
N LEU A 136 -4.57 0.96 5.14
CA LEU A 136 -4.62 -0.23 5.98
C LEU A 136 -3.24 -0.89 6.06
N GLU A 137 -2.54 -1.02 4.94
CA GLU A 137 -1.19 -1.59 4.91
C GLU A 137 -0.18 -0.84 5.78
N ARG A 138 -0.24 0.50 5.77
CA ARG A 138 0.62 1.30 6.65
C ARG A 138 0.25 1.09 8.11
N TYR A 139 -1.03 0.95 8.42
CA TYR A 139 -1.48 0.76 9.80
C TYR A 139 -1.07 -0.61 10.33
N ALA A 140 -1.19 -1.66 9.52
CA ALA A 140 -0.72 -3.00 9.87
C ALA A 140 0.77 -3.03 10.21
N ALA A 141 1.59 -2.33 9.44
CA ALA A 141 3.03 -2.31 9.70
C ALA A 141 3.45 -1.35 10.83
N GLN A 142 2.77 -0.21 10.97
CA GLN A 142 3.25 0.89 11.82
C GLN A 142 2.63 0.92 13.21
N LEU A 143 1.33 0.62 13.34
CA LEU A 143 0.66 0.73 14.64
C LEU A 143 1.23 -0.22 15.70
N PRO A 144 1.59 -1.48 15.38
CA PRO A 144 2.26 -2.35 16.36
C PRO A 144 3.61 -1.82 16.84
N LEU A 145 4.30 -1.01 16.01
CA LEU A 145 5.57 -0.37 16.37
C LEU A 145 5.37 0.89 17.22
N LEU A 146 4.17 1.47 17.23
CA LEU A 146 3.85 2.70 17.95
C LEU A 146 3.08 2.44 19.24
N HIS A 147 2.27 1.38 19.26
CA HIS A 147 1.29 1.11 20.29
C HIS A 147 1.14 -0.39 20.55
N GLU A 148 1.42 -0.81 21.78
CA GLU A 148 1.32 -2.21 22.19
C GLU A 148 -0.13 -2.70 22.05
N GLY A 149 -0.27 -3.90 21.50
CA GLY A 149 -1.55 -4.57 21.25
C GLY A 149 -2.41 -3.95 20.15
N LEU A 150 -1.91 -2.94 19.43
CA LEU A 150 -2.65 -2.27 18.36
C LEU A 150 -2.28 -2.82 16.99
N ASP A 151 -2.75 -4.04 16.71
CA ASP A 151 -2.48 -4.76 15.47
C ASP A 151 -3.78 -5.01 14.67
N PRO A 152 -4.01 -4.31 13.55
CA PRO A 152 -5.20 -4.47 12.74
C PRO A 152 -5.29 -5.83 12.04
N ARG A 153 -4.19 -6.58 11.93
CA ARG A 153 -4.19 -7.94 11.35
C ARG A 153 -4.68 -9.00 12.33
N ASN A 154 -4.72 -8.70 13.64
CA ASN A 154 -5.01 -9.70 14.68
C ASN A 154 -6.15 -9.31 15.63
N ALA A 155 -6.24 -8.04 16.03
CA ALA A 155 -7.15 -7.63 17.11
C ALA A 155 -8.60 -7.37 16.67
N TYR A 156 -8.86 -7.31 15.36
CA TYR A 156 -10.14 -6.88 14.79
C TYR A 156 -10.60 -7.93 13.76
N PRO A 157 -11.66 -8.72 14.03
CA PRO A 157 -11.94 -9.94 13.28
C PRO A 157 -12.30 -9.73 11.81
N HIS A 158 -13.06 -8.68 11.48
CA HIS A 158 -13.47 -8.38 10.10
C HIS A 158 -12.33 -7.73 9.32
N LEU A 159 -11.54 -6.87 9.94
CA LEU A 159 -10.30 -6.35 9.35
C LEU A 159 -9.28 -7.47 9.14
N LYS A 160 -9.14 -8.40 10.09
CA LYS A 160 -8.30 -9.59 9.93
C LYS A 160 -8.72 -10.38 8.70
N SER A 161 -10.02 -10.71 8.57
CA SER A 161 -10.53 -11.40 7.38
C SER A 161 -10.31 -10.59 6.09
N TRP A 162 -10.38 -9.26 6.16
CA TRP A 162 -10.05 -8.39 5.03
C TRP A 162 -8.57 -8.53 4.63
N TYR A 163 -7.62 -8.50 5.59
CA TYR A 163 -6.19 -8.69 5.29
C TYR A 163 -5.92 -10.08 4.73
N GLU A 164 -6.49 -11.13 5.31
CA GLU A 164 -6.35 -12.51 4.83
C GLU A 164 -6.87 -12.64 3.39
N ALA A 165 -7.99 -12.00 3.07
CA ALA A 165 -8.54 -12.00 1.73
C ALA A 165 -7.71 -11.16 0.75
N MET A 166 -7.26 -9.97 1.13
CA MET A 166 -6.33 -9.19 0.32
C MET A 166 -5.03 -9.95 0.07
N ASP A 167 -4.52 -10.69 1.06
CA ASP A 167 -3.32 -11.52 0.93
C ASP A 167 -3.49 -12.69 -0.08
N SER A 168 -4.72 -12.96 -0.54
CA SER A 168 -5.01 -13.89 -1.65
C SER A 168 -5.14 -13.21 -3.03
N VAL A 169 -5.12 -11.87 -3.10
CA VAL A 169 -5.28 -11.11 -4.34
C VAL A 169 -3.92 -10.98 -5.06
N PRO A 170 -3.74 -11.61 -6.24
CA PRO A 170 -2.43 -11.67 -6.91
C PRO A 170 -1.79 -10.32 -7.18
N SER A 171 -2.56 -9.36 -7.69
CA SER A 171 -2.07 -8.01 -8.02
C SER A 171 -1.66 -7.22 -6.78
N TYR A 172 -2.35 -7.43 -5.66
CA TYR A 172 -2.04 -6.77 -4.41
C TYR A 172 -0.76 -7.32 -3.79
N ILE A 173 -0.62 -8.65 -3.66
CA ILE A 173 0.62 -9.27 -3.15
C ILE A 173 1.82 -8.88 -4.02
N SER A 174 1.64 -8.88 -5.33
CA SER A 174 2.75 -8.72 -6.28
C SER A 174 3.20 -7.26 -6.46
N ARG A 175 2.34 -6.27 -6.18
CA ARG A 175 2.62 -4.85 -6.54
C ARG A 175 2.32 -3.83 -5.44
N VAL A 176 1.48 -4.17 -4.47
CA VAL A 176 0.93 -3.18 -3.53
C VAL A 176 1.36 -3.46 -2.09
N LYS A 177 1.29 -4.72 -1.65
CA LYS A 177 1.67 -5.13 -0.30
C LYS A 177 3.14 -4.76 -0.06
N GLY A 178 3.37 -3.93 0.95
CA GLY A 178 4.73 -3.62 1.39
C GLY A 178 5.17 -4.58 2.48
N CYS A 179 6.48 -4.73 2.67
CA CYS A 179 6.99 -5.50 3.81
C CYS A 179 7.10 -4.63 5.06
N ASP A 180 6.90 -5.23 6.23
CA ASP A 180 6.96 -4.57 7.53
C ASP A 180 8.28 -3.82 7.76
N VAL A 181 9.38 -4.35 7.23
CA VAL A 181 10.70 -3.72 7.35
C VAL A 181 10.75 -2.40 6.61
N SER A 182 10.22 -2.35 5.38
CA SER A 182 10.20 -1.13 4.57
C SER A 182 9.31 -0.07 5.22
N TRP A 183 8.11 -0.47 5.67
CA TRP A 183 7.19 0.45 6.35
C TRP A 183 7.66 0.90 7.72
N GLY A 184 8.34 0.02 8.47
CA GLY A 184 8.98 0.37 9.74
C GLY A 184 10.11 1.38 9.57
N ARG A 185 10.97 1.19 8.56
CA ARG A 185 12.03 2.15 8.21
C ARG A 185 11.49 3.54 7.89
N VAL A 186 10.29 3.64 7.29
CA VAL A 186 9.64 4.93 7.02
C VAL A 186 9.36 5.71 8.31
N LEU A 187 9.09 5.05 9.44
CA LEU A 187 8.93 5.71 10.74
C LEU A 187 10.26 6.26 11.28
N GLY A 188 11.37 5.55 11.05
CA GLY A 188 12.70 5.97 11.51
C GLY A 188 13.35 7.10 10.68
N GLN A 189 12.82 7.41 9.49
CA GLN A 189 13.38 8.46 8.65
C GLN A 189 13.22 9.84 9.32
N VAL A 190 14.23 10.70 9.21
CA VAL A 190 14.20 12.07 9.77
C VAL A 190 13.09 12.91 9.12
N GLY A 191 12.25 13.54 9.95
CA GLY A 191 11.26 14.56 9.56
C GLY A 191 9.93 14.01 9.07
N PHE A 192 8.90 14.01 9.93
CA PHE A 192 7.54 13.59 9.59
C PHE A 192 6.79 14.64 8.78
N GLY A 193 7.28 14.97 7.57
CA GLY A 193 6.59 15.84 6.62
C GLY A 193 5.91 17.06 7.27
N ASN A 194 6.69 18.03 7.74
CA ASN A 194 6.20 19.24 8.42
C ASN A 194 5.40 19.00 9.73
N ALA A 195 5.44 17.80 10.32
CA ALA A 195 4.68 17.43 11.52
C ALA A 195 5.53 17.19 12.77
N GLY A 196 6.81 17.59 12.76
CA GLY A 196 7.68 17.48 13.94
C GLY A 196 8.40 16.13 14.05
N ALA A 197 8.74 15.79 15.30
CA ALA A 197 9.52 14.60 15.65
C ALA A 197 8.66 13.32 15.64
N PRO A 198 9.26 12.15 15.39
CA PRO A 198 8.58 10.87 15.57
C PRO A 198 7.95 10.76 16.97
N PRO A 199 6.74 10.16 17.11
CA PRO A 199 6.37 9.57 18.38
C PRO A 199 7.40 8.49 18.76
N HIS A 200 7.55 8.25 20.07
CA HIS A 200 8.43 7.18 20.57
C HIS A 200 8.02 5.86 19.93
N ILE A 201 8.87 5.32 19.06
CA ILE A 201 8.70 3.98 18.50
C ILE A 201 8.95 3.04 19.66
N LEU A 202 8.00 2.14 19.94
CA LEU A 202 8.28 1.03 20.83
C LEU A 202 9.51 0.36 20.25
N THR A 203 10.62 0.40 20.97
CA THR A 203 11.76 -0.44 20.66
C THR A 203 11.23 -1.85 20.72
N ASN A 204 10.79 -2.39 19.58
CA ASN A 204 11.01 -3.80 19.38
C ASN A 204 12.50 -3.96 19.68
N ASP A 205 12.87 -4.98 20.43
CA ASP A 205 14.26 -5.44 20.54
C ASP A 205 14.83 -5.89 19.17
N ARG A 206 14.43 -5.24 18.07
CA ARG A 206 15.13 -5.17 16.79
C ARG A 206 16.26 -4.18 17.00
N ASP A 207 17.24 -4.63 17.77
CA ASP A 207 18.52 -3.98 17.94
C ASP A 207 19.02 -3.56 16.54
N GLU A 208 19.43 -2.30 16.35
CA GLU A 208 20.07 -1.89 15.10
C GLU A 208 21.40 -2.66 14.89
N SER A 209 21.91 -3.29 15.96
CA SER A 209 23.02 -4.23 15.95
C SER A 209 22.62 -5.70 15.88
N ASP A 210 21.32 -6.03 15.90
CA ASP A 210 20.85 -7.35 15.47
C ASP A 210 21.23 -7.40 13.99
N PRO A 211 22.22 -8.23 13.59
CA PRO A 211 22.64 -8.29 12.20
C PRO A 211 21.36 -8.51 11.43
N VAL A 212 21.01 -7.55 10.54
CA VAL A 212 19.84 -7.63 9.66
C VAL A 212 19.74 -9.07 9.26
N ASP A 213 18.83 -9.85 9.87
CA ASP A 213 18.99 -11.31 9.88
C ASP A 213 19.12 -11.71 8.43
N GLU A 214 20.34 -12.03 7.98
CA GLU A 214 20.63 -12.07 6.55
C GLU A 214 19.80 -13.21 5.94
N LYS A 215 19.40 -14.16 6.79
CA LYS A 215 18.41 -15.21 6.53
C LYS A 215 17.03 -14.67 6.22
N ARG A 216 16.60 -13.56 6.81
CA ARG A 216 15.31 -12.90 6.56
C ARG A 216 15.24 -12.19 5.20
N TRP A 217 16.39 -11.97 4.56
CA TRP A 217 16.50 -11.46 3.19
C TRP A 217 16.97 -12.52 2.20
N THR A 218 17.14 -13.77 2.64
CA THR A 218 17.34 -14.87 1.69
C THR A 218 16.12 -14.98 0.80
N ALA A 219 16.35 -15.42 -0.44
CA ALA A 219 15.27 -15.75 -1.35
C ALA A 219 14.23 -16.66 -0.67
N GLU A 220 14.64 -17.59 0.21
CA GLU A 220 13.75 -18.49 0.95
C GLU A 220 12.78 -17.80 1.91
N TYR A 221 13.12 -16.64 2.50
CA TYR A 221 12.20 -15.88 3.36
C TYR A 221 11.32 -14.90 2.55
N LEU A 222 11.78 -14.49 1.37
CA LEU A 222 11.02 -13.64 0.43
C LEU A 222 10.08 -14.45 -0.47
N VAL A 223 10.28 -15.77 -0.54
CA VAL A 223 9.52 -16.74 -1.32
C VAL A 223 8.62 -17.50 -0.36
N ASP A 224 7.62 -16.80 0.20
CA ASP A 224 6.44 -17.48 0.71
C ASP A 224 5.79 -18.24 -0.46
N GLU A 225 5.58 -19.54 -0.30
CA GLU A 225 5.02 -20.40 -1.35
C GLU A 225 3.66 -19.86 -1.82
N GLY A 226 2.88 -19.25 -0.90
CA GLY A 226 1.65 -18.54 -1.24
C GLY A 226 1.90 -17.33 -2.13
N ALA A 227 2.86 -16.47 -1.77
CA ALA A 227 3.22 -15.29 -2.54
C ALA A 227 3.75 -15.64 -3.95
N MET A 228 4.51 -16.73 -4.10
CA MET A 228 4.95 -17.19 -5.42
C MET A 228 3.80 -17.68 -6.29
N LYS A 229 2.85 -18.45 -5.73
CA LYS A 229 1.63 -18.85 -6.47
C LYS A 229 0.83 -17.62 -6.89
N CYS A 230 0.70 -16.62 -6.03
CA CYS A 230 0.09 -15.34 -6.39
C CYS A 230 0.87 -14.63 -7.52
N TRP A 231 2.20 -14.67 -7.50
CA TRP A 231 3.01 -14.11 -8.58
C TRP A 231 2.79 -14.83 -9.91
N GLU A 232 2.78 -16.16 -9.91
CA GLU A 232 2.54 -16.97 -11.11
C GLU A 232 1.21 -16.58 -11.77
N VAL A 233 0.13 -16.55 -10.99
CA VAL A 233 -1.19 -16.10 -11.46
C VAL A 233 -1.16 -14.65 -11.95
N TYR A 234 -0.43 -13.76 -11.28
CA TYR A 234 -0.29 -12.37 -11.71
C TYR A 234 0.47 -12.26 -13.05
N ALA A 235 1.52 -13.06 -13.23
CA ALA A 235 2.38 -13.06 -14.41
C ALA A 235 1.70 -13.67 -15.66
N GLU A 236 0.71 -14.55 -15.49
CA GLU A 236 -0.12 -15.07 -16.58
C GLU A 236 -0.85 -13.96 -17.36
N GLY A 237 -1.15 -12.83 -16.71
CA GLY A 237 -1.72 -11.65 -17.35
C GLY A 237 -0.79 -10.95 -18.35
N GLY A 238 0.48 -11.33 -18.39
CA GLY A 238 1.50 -10.78 -19.28
C GLY A 238 2.01 -9.40 -18.85
N GLY A 239 2.99 -8.88 -19.59
CA GLY A 239 3.55 -7.54 -19.34
C GLY A 239 4.47 -7.41 -18.12
N VAL A 240 4.76 -8.51 -17.43
CA VAL A 240 5.73 -8.61 -16.31
C VAL A 240 6.61 -9.84 -16.49
N ALA A 241 7.73 -9.89 -15.76
CA ALA A 241 8.59 -11.09 -15.76
C ALA A 241 7.93 -12.31 -15.09
N THR A 242 8.43 -13.51 -15.40
CA THR A 242 7.94 -14.78 -14.82
C THR A 242 8.24 -14.94 -13.34
N THR A 243 9.14 -14.13 -12.78
CA THR A 243 9.51 -14.16 -11.36
C THR A 243 9.59 -12.74 -10.78
N PRO A 244 9.35 -12.57 -9.46
CA PRO A 244 9.44 -11.24 -8.83
C PRO A 244 10.82 -10.60 -8.99
N TRP A 245 11.90 -11.39 -8.83
CA TRP A 245 13.27 -10.89 -9.02
C TRP A 245 13.58 -10.59 -10.48
N GLY A 246 13.04 -11.35 -11.43
CA GLY A 246 13.13 -11.04 -12.85
C GLY A 246 12.49 -9.68 -13.18
N GLU A 247 11.35 -9.36 -12.56
CA GLU A 247 10.69 -8.06 -12.74
C GLU A 247 11.54 -6.95 -12.12
N ALA A 248 12.07 -7.15 -10.92
CA ALA A 248 12.98 -6.20 -10.29
C ALA A 248 14.22 -5.92 -11.14
N ALA A 249 14.87 -6.98 -11.66
CA ALA A 249 16.01 -6.88 -12.57
C ALA A 249 15.64 -6.12 -13.86
N ALA A 250 14.50 -6.45 -14.47
CA ALA A 250 14.00 -5.75 -15.66
C ALA A 250 13.83 -4.24 -15.40
N ARG A 251 13.33 -3.85 -14.22
CA ARG A 251 13.22 -2.43 -13.84
C ARG A 251 14.57 -1.77 -13.61
N ILE A 252 15.55 -2.47 -13.03
CA ILE A 252 16.92 -1.96 -12.90
C ILE A 252 17.52 -1.69 -14.28
N VAL A 253 17.40 -2.64 -15.21
CA VAL A 253 17.89 -2.49 -16.60
C VAL A 253 17.21 -1.32 -17.30
N GLN A 254 15.88 -1.23 -17.24
CA GLN A 254 15.11 -0.15 -17.87
C GLN A 254 15.50 1.24 -17.34
N ASN A 255 15.78 1.33 -16.04
CA ASN A 255 16.10 2.60 -15.38
C ASN A 255 17.62 2.85 -15.22
N ARG A 256 18.46 1.96 -15.76
CA ARG A 256 19.91 1.91 -15.50
C ARG A 256 20.60 3.25 -15.69
N ILE A 257 20.35 3.94 -16.79
CA ILE A 257 20.95 5.26 -17.07
C ILE A 257 20.56 6.29 -16.00
N GLY A 258 19.32 6.28 -15.53
CA GLY A 258 18.86 7.17 -14.47
C GLY A 258 19.52 6.83 -13.13
N LEU A 259 19.58 5.55 -12.79
CA LEU A 259 20.21 5.05 -11.57
C LEU A 259 21.69 5.41 -11.50
N VAL A 260 22.45 5.21 -12.58
CA VAL A 260 23.88 5.60 -12.67
C VAL A 260 24.06 7.10 -12.41
N LYS A 261 23.24 7.93 -13.04
CA LYS A 261 23.28 9.39 -12.85
C LYS A 261 22.97 9.78 -11.41
N ASP A 262 21.99 9.15 -10.79
CA ASP A 262 21.62 9.42 -9.39
C ASP A 262 22.71 8.96 -8.42
N MET A 263 23.31 7.78 -8.62
CA MET A 263 24.44 7.28 -7.83
C MET A 263 25.65 8.22 -7.92
N SER A 264 26.03 8.64 -9.12
CA SER A 264 27.11 9.61 -9.34
C SER A 264 26.82 10.95 -8.65
N LYS A 265 25.61 11.46 -8.81
CA LYS A 265 25.24 12.76 -8.27
C LYS A 265 25.16 12.77 -6.74
N PHE A 266 24.46 11.81 -6.16
CA PHE A 266 24.10 11.82 -4.74
C PHE A 266 25.05 11.02 -3.86
N MET A 267 25.56 9.89 -4.36
CA MET A 267 26.47 9.04 -3.62
C MET A 267 27.95 9.28 -3.97
N LYS A 268 28.21 10.11 -5.00
CA LYS A 268 29.58 10.39 -5.50
C LYS A 268 30.32 9.15 -5.97
N ILE A 269 29.59 8.16 -6.46
CA ILE A 269 30.15 6.93 -7.04
C ILE A 269 30.44 7.17 -8.52
N ASP A 270 31.61 6.75 -9.00
CA ASP A 270 31.94 6.87 -10.42
C ASP A 270 30.87 6.22 -11.33
N GLU A 271 30.56 6.87 -12.45
CA GLU A 271 29.50 6.40 -13.35
C GLU A 271 29.84 5.04 -13.93
N LYS A 272 31.09 4.77 -14.31
CA LYS A 272 31.51 3.48 -14.88
C LYS A 272 31.44 2.36 -13.84
N ILE A 273 31.82 2.64 -12.59
CA ILE A 273 31.67 1.69 -11.48
C ILE A 273 30.19 1.37 -11.23
N SER A 274 29.34 2.39 -11.18
CA SER A 274 27.89 2.22 -10.99
C SER A 274 27.25 1.42 -12.14
N ASP A 275 27.65 1.75 -13.37
CA ASP A 275 27.23 1.10 -14.61
C ASP A 275 27.56 -0.40 -14.57
N GLU A 276 28.80 -0.73 -14.21
CA GLU A 276 29.25 -2.12 -14.11
C GLU A 276 28.55 -2.90 -13.00
N ALA A 277 28.41 -2.32 -11.81
CA ALA A 277 27.70 -2.95 -10.70
C ALA A 277 26.25 -3.31 -11.06
N LEU A 278 25.54 -2.40 -11.76
CA LEU A 278 24.17 -2.64 -12.20
C LEU A 278 24.05 -3.67 -13.33
N ARG A 279 25.12 -3.94 -14.10
CA ARG A 279 25.14 -5.04 -15.08
C ARG A 279 25.29 -6.40 -14.43
N VAL A 280 26.08 -6.47 -13.35
CA VAL A 280 26.30 -7.72 -12.62
C VAL A 280 25.07 -8.09 -11.78
N ALA A 281 24.33 -7.09 -11.30
CA ALA A 281 23.17 -7.29 -10.44
C ALA A 281 21.85 -7.62 -11.18
N ALA A 282 21.80 -7.46 -12.50
CA ALA A 282 20.59 -7.63 -13.32
C ALA A 282 20.71 -8.85 -14.23
#